data_AF-A0A142XLP5-F1
#
_entry.id   AF-A0A142XLP5-F1
#
_cell.length_a   1.000
_cell.length_b   1.000
_cell.length_c   1.000
_cell.angle_alpha   90.00
_cell.angle_beta   90.00
_cell.angle_gamma   90.00
#
_symmetry.space_group_name_H-M   'P 1'
#
loop_
_entity.id
_entity.type
_entity.pdbx_description
1 polymer ?
#
loop_
_entity_poly.entity_id
_entity_poly.type
_entity_poly.pdbx_seq_one_letter_code
_entity_poly.pdbx_strand_id
1 'polypeptide(L)'
;MNRSTLRPLTTACLIVLSSAGAATAADPAPQRAEMAGYLLVPHGRVDAKYNAGFSMYVAAWPLLKNYPGQDFQSGLFGTWMFAQYDGKKPEKAYSDIEGGLGWWRDTRFATETPKFIMGGVALEFSEWANGPGAGKGRDWQKPAGKYAVAQLSPWVLWPPDGLNLKPGTNGELLGYGYLPLPLTPAKKTTAGKDVPTGNQCWTLFLNTGNFKGPVTFFVPYFWSKPTVEKPDLGGLFLDTRPSDPNKAVQMETQHVPAYIARDAKGTSYARVAPTQFPVSAGTDAPLIHRITAYNKSALWDGVQAWFAGGKEVSGAIDPKAAAVQTFESKGGATWRIYPPNKERDSRAQVAWSSFATPTALDETTYGYKWSDAVTKGDARVTLPEYYRLEKDKNDKERWVVVSAKDVPVETGLTKVEFPRRRTAEPQPYVTPDEAGSSWKKPGPAAGPFEAKLGDGSVVTYYWYRFANQPAVLNADLTEAEREALQKRVELLHKNWTKDREYLPPPTVGKVADLDPAALVTPPKGLEIGYVPIVTRQAKAGEK
;
A
#
# COMPACT_ATOMS: atom_id res chain seq x y z
N MET A 1 36.78 39.06 79.80
CA MET A 1 36.53 37.67 80.23
C MET A 1 36.75 36.75 79.03
N ASN A 2 37.82 35.96 79.13
CA ASN A 2 38.31 34.83 78.32
C ASN A 2 38.13 34.83 76.79
N ARG A 3 39.23 35.18 76.10
CA ARG A 3 39.72 34.52 74.88
C ARG A 3 40.99 33.75 75.22
N SER A 4 41.19 32.57 74.62
CA SER A 4 42.36 32.25 73.77
C SER A 4 42.80 30.77 73.81
N THR A 5 43.42 30.38 72.68
CA THR A 5 44.43 29.35 72.41
C THR A 5 44.07 27.86 72.15
N LEU A 6 44.09 27.55 70.84
CA LEU A 6 44.79 26.46 70.13
C LEU A 6 45.44 25.30 70.91
N ARG A 7 45.27 24.07 70.37
CA ARG A 7 46.33 23.04 70.26
C ARG A 7 46.19 22.19 68.97
N PRO A 8 47.28 21.60 68.43
CA PRO A 8 47.39 21.15 67.04
C PRO A 8 47.48 19.61 66.84
N LEU A 9 47.49 19.26 65.54
CA LEU A 9 47.51 17.95 64.87
C LEU A 9 48.55 16.92 65.34
N THR A 10 48.24 15.64 65.11
CA THR A 10 49.22 14.68 64.58
C THR A 10 48.56 13.70 63.61
N THR A 11 49.10 13.66 62.39
CA THR A 11 48.68 12.85 61.24
C THR A 11 49.31 11.47 61.31
N ALA A 12 48.53 10.41 61.08
CA ALA A 12 49.02 9.07 60.77
C ALA A 12 48.43 8.63 59.42
N CYS A 13 49.29 8.50 58.40
CA CYS A 13 48.94 7.94 57.10
C CYS A 13 48.71 6.43 57.21
N LEU A 14 47.50 5.98 56.89
CA LEU A 14 47.21 4.58 56.56
C LEU A 14 47.10 4.45 55.04
N ILE A 15 47.99 3.69 54.43
CA ILE A 15 47.93 3.27 53.02
C ILE A 15 46.88 2.16 52.94
N VAL A 16 45.73 2.44 52.32
CA VAL A 16 44.75 1.42 51.94
C VAL A 16 44.94 1.13 50.46
N LEU A 17 45.47 -0.05 50.15
CA LEU A 17 45.48 -0.63 48.81
C LEU A 17 44.04 -0.92 48.37
N SER A 18 43.45 -0.01 47.61
CA SER A 18 42.21 -0.24 46.88
C SER A 18 42.52 -1.03 45.60
N SER A 19 42.21 -2.32 45.60
CA SER A 19 42.11 -3.13 44.39
C SER A 19 40.96 -2.61 43.53
N ALA A 20 41.26 -1.66 42.63
CA ALA A 20 40.36 -1.25 41.57
C ALA A 20 40.23 -2.40 40.58
N GLY A 21 39.18 -3.22 40.72
CA GLY A 21 38.70 -4.04 39.63
C GLY A 21 38.36 -3.11 38.48
N ALA A 22 39.09 -3.24 37.36
CA ALA A 22 38.76 -2.56 36.13
C ALA A 22 37.35 -3.04 35.72
N ALA A 23 36.34 -2.21 35.95
CA ALA A 23 35.06 -2.37 35.31
C ALA A 23 35.31 -2.24 33.81
N THR A 24 35.29 -3.37 33.10
CA THR A 24 35.22 -3.39 31.64
C THR A 24 34.03 -2.50 31.25
N ALA A 25 34.31 -1.36 30.63
CA ALA A 25 33.26 -0.54 30.02
C ALA A 25 32.46 -1.48 29.11
N ALA A 26 31.18 -1.66 29.42
CA ALA A 26 30.31 -2.48 28.58
C ALA A 26 30.36 -1.93 27.15
N ASP A 27 30.63 -2.80 26.17
CA ASP A 27 30.67 -2.40 24.77
C ASP A 27 29.36 -1.66 24.42
N PRO A 28 29.44 -0.54 23.68
CA PRO A 28 28.25 0.24 23.35
C PRO A 28 27.27 -0.62 22.55
N ALA A 29 26.04 -0.76 23.07
CA ALA A 29 25.01 -1.55 22.42
C ALA A 29 24.72 -1.06 20.99
N PRO A 30 24.38 -1.95 20.04
CA PRO A 30 24.01 -1.57 18.68
C PRO A 30 22.95 -0.47 18.64
N GLN A 31 23.18 0.56 17.82
CA GLN A 31 22.24 1.65 17.61
C GLN A 31 21.11 1.21 16.68
N ARG A 32 19.85 1.55 17.00
CA ARG A 32 18.73 1.34 16.07
C ARG A 32 18.91 2.16 14.79
N ALA A 33 18.56 1.54 13.67
CA ALA A 33 18.61 2.09 12.34
C ALA A 33 17.40 1.58 11.52
N GLU A 34 17.33 2.01 10.27
CA GLU A 34 16.35 1.53 9.30
C GLU A 34 16.99 1.36 7.93
N MET A 35 16.38 0.48 7.13
CA MET A 35 16.61 0.38 5.70
C MET A 35 15.37 0.88 4.95
N ALA A 36 15.57 1.80 3.99
CA ALA A 36 14.48 2.40 3.22
C ALA A 36 14.96 2.85 1.83
N GLY A 37 14.02 3.00 0.90
CA GLY A 37 14.21 3.47 -0.46
C GLY A 37 13.31 2.72 -1.45
N TYR A 38 13.68 2.73 -2.72
CA TYR A 38 12.91 2.15 -3.81
C TYR A 38 13.65 1.02 -4.51
N LEU A 39 12.92 -0.03 -4.91
CA LEU A 39 13.34 -0.92 -6.00
C LEU A 39 12.66 -0.45 -7.29
N LEU A 40 13.46 -0.22 -8.32
CA LEU A 40 13.05 0.43 -9.57
C LEU A 40 12.87 -0.60 -10.67
N VAL A 41 11.74 -0.52 -11.38
CA VAL A 41 11.41 -1.43 -12.49
C VAL A 41 11.20 -0.63 -13.79
N PRO A 42 12.29 -0.30 -14.51
CA PRO A 42 12.20 0.27 -15.85
C PRO A 42 11.45 -0.68 -16.78
N HIS A 43 10.61 -0.11 -17.64
CA HIS A 43 9.82 -0.86 -18.60
C HIS A 43 9.50 0.03 -19.80
N GLY A 44 9.11 -0.61 -20.91
CA GLY A 44 8.84 0.03 -22.19
C GLY A 44 7.74 1.07 -22.10
N ARG A 45 7.90 2.17 -22.83
CA ARG A 45 6.87 3.21 -22.94
C ARG A 45 5.85 2.82 -23.99
N VAL A 46 4.62 3.28 -23.81
CA VAL A 46 3.52 3.14 -24.76
C VAL A 46 2.98 4.51 -25.18
N ASP A 47 2.21 4.52 -26.26
CA ASP A 47 1.58 5.70 -26.80
C ASP A 47 0.70 6.40 -25.77
N ALA A 48 0.75 7.73 -25.76
CA ALA A 48 -0.01 8.62 -24.89
C ALA A 48 -1.55 8.44 -24.99
N LYS A 49 -2.06 7.82 -26.06
CA LYS A 49 -3.49 7.51 -26.24
C LYS A 49 -4.02 6.41 -25.32
N TYR A 50 -3.16 5.58 -24.72
CA TYR A 50 -3.57 4.55 -23.76
C TYR A 50 -3.74 5.14 -22.36
N ASN A 51 -4.64 6.12 -22.26
CA ASN A 51 -4.78 7.02 -21.11
C ASN A 51 -6.07 6.84 -20.30
N ALA A 52 -6.65 5.64 -20.33
CA ALA A 52 -7.86 5.27 -19.61
C ALA A 52 -7.61 4.15 -18.60
N GLY A 53 -6.51 4.26 -17.85
CA GLY A 53 -6.19 3.36 -16.75
C GLY A 53 -5.09 2.36 -17.05
N PHE A 54 -4.97 1.39 -16.14
CA PHE A 54 -3.94 0.35 -16.21
C PHE A 54 -4.37 -0.92 -15.48
N SER A 55 -3.64 -2.00 -15.72
CA SER A 55 -3.61 -3.18 -14.86
C SER A 55 -2.22 -3.81 -14.82
N MET A 56 -1.98 -4.63 -13.80
CA MET A 56 -0.80 -5.47 -13.69
C MET A 56 -1.05 -6.63 -12.71
N TYR A 57 -0.17 -7.61 -12.77
CA TYR A 57 -0.10 -8.72 -11.82
C TYR A 57 1.14 -8.54 -10.96
N VAL A 58 0.97 -8.52 -9.64
CA VAL A 58 2.06 -8.32 -8.67
C VAL A 58 2.09 -9.49 -7.71
N ALA A 59 3.28 -10.07 -7.49
CA ALA A 59 3.45 -11.12 -6.50
C ALA A 59 3.15 -10.60 -5.09
N ALA A 60 2.44 -11.40 -4.31
CA ALA A 60 2.16 -11.15 -2.91
C ALA A 60 2.97 -12.12 -2.03
N TRP A 61 3.72 -11.60 -1.06
CA TRP A 61 4.46 -12.44 -0.10
C TRP A 61 4.78 -11.65 1.18
N PRO A 62 5.06 -12.32 2.31
CA PRO A 62 5.66 -11.69 3.48
C PRO A 62 7.08 -11.21 3.20
N LEU A 63 7.30 -9.89 3.23
CA LEU A 63 8.62 -9.31 2.96
C LEU A 63 9.63 -9.62 4.05
N LEU A 64 9.20 -9.70 5.31
CA LEU A 64 10.08 -9.99 6.44
C LEU A 64 9.81 -11.39 7.00
N LYS A 65 10.87 -12.13 7.34
CA LYS A 65 10.76 -13.47 7.96
C LYS A 65 9.91 -13.46 9.23
N ASN A 66 10.01 -12.37 9.99
CA ASN A 66 9.18 -12.09 11.14
C ASN A 66 8.59 -10.69 10.98
N TYR A 67 7.26 -10.59 10.95
CA TYR A 67 6.58 -9.30 10.91
C TYR A 67 6.82 -8.54 12.23
N PRO A 68 7.43 -7.34 12.21
CA PRO A 68 7.82 -6.62 13.41
C PRO A 68 6.72 -5.66 13.91
N GLY A 69 5.46 -5.83 13.45
CA GLY A 69 4.38 -4.91 13.80
C GLY A 69 4.44 -3.59 13.05
N GLN A 70 3.84 -2.56 13.64
CA GLN A 70 3.73 -1.20 13.06
C GLN A 70 5.06 -0.46 12.92
N ASP A 71 6.18 -1.02 13.38
CA ASP A 71 7.50 -0.43 13.13
C ASP A 71 7.86 -0.53 11.63
N PHE A 72 7.34 -1.53 10.89
CA PHE A 72 7.60 -1.77 9.47
C PHE A 72 6.59 -1.09 8.52
N GLN A 73 7.10 -0.51 7.43
CA GLN A 73 6.28 0.03 6.35
C GLN A 73 6.96 -0.19 5.00
N SER A 74 6.24 -0.85 4.10
CA SER A 74 6.63 -1.03 2.70
C SER A 74 5.40 -1.33 1.86
N GLY A 75 5.34 -0.77 0.66
CA GLY A 75 4.60 -1.41 -0.43
C GLY A 75 5.35 -2.64 -0.92
N LEU A 76 4.65 -3.54 -1.60
CA LEU A 76 5.24 -4.38 -2.63
C LEU A 76 5.29 -3.58 -3.94
N PHE A 77 5.57 -4.24 -5.08
CA PHE A 77 5.59 -3.52 -6.36
C PHE A 77 4.24 -2.86 -6.65
N GLY A 78 4.27 -1.58 -6.96
CA GLY A 78 3.10 -0.74 -7.20
C GLY A 78 3.43 0.35 -8.20
N THR A 79 2.46 1.24 -8.41
CA THR A 79 2.57 2.35 -9.36
C THR A 79 1.81 3.56 -8.82
N TRP A 80 2.17 4.74 -9.32
CA TRP A 80 1.43 5.98 -9.10
C TRP A 80 0.74 6.39 -10.39
N MET A 81 -0.59 6.42 -10.39
CA MET A 81 -1.38 6.87 -11.53
C MET A 81 -1.72 8.35 -11.39
N PHE A 82 -1.08 9.17 -12.22
CA PHE A 82 -1.31 10.60 -12.30
C PHE A 82 -2.24 10.97 -13.46
N ALA A 83 -2.85 12.15 -13.36
CA ALA A 83 -3.50 12.80 -14.50
C ALA A 83 -2.47 13.15 -15.60
N GLN A 84 -2.88 13.02 -16.85
CA GLN A 84 -2.13 13.41 -18.04
C GLN A 84 -2.38 14.89 -18.34
N TYR A 85 -1.30 15.64 -18.58
CA TYR A 85 -1.33 17.06 -18.93
C TYR A 85 -0.89 17.27 -20.39
N ASP A 86 -1.50 18.22 -21.09
CA ASP A 86 -1.15 18.57 -22.48
C ASP A 86 0.17 19.37 -22.55
N GLY A 87 0.68 19.81 -21.40
CA GLY A 87 1.93 20.55 -21.24
C GLY A 87 2.57 20.29 -19.87
N LYS A 88 3.29 21.28 -19.33
CA LYS A 88 3.92 21.16 -18.01
C LYS A 88 2.83 20.92 -16.95
N LYS A 89 3.06 19.92 -16.09
CA LYS A 89 2.24 19.70 -14.89
C LYS A 89 2.13 21.00 -14.08
N PRO A 90 0.94 21.42 -13.63
CA PRO A 90 0.79 22.58 -12.76
C PRO A 90 1.62 22.43 -11.48
N GLU A 91 2.14 23.54 -10.98
CA GLU A 91 2.87 23.55 -9.71
C GLU A 91 1.91 23.31 -8.55
N LYS A 92 2.37 22.60 -7.51
CA LYS A 92 1.57 22.28 -6.32
C LYS A 92 0.22 21.60 -6.63
N ALA A 93 0.22 20.72 -7.64
CA ALA A 93 -0.93 19.93 -8.06
C ALA A 93 -0.65 18.42 -7.93
N TYR A 94 0.02 17.98 -6.87
CA TYR A 94 0.20 16.56 -6.58
C TYR A 94 -1.15 15.90 -6.28
N SER A 95 -1.50 14.86 -7.03
CA SER A 95 -2.67 14.01 -6.82
C SER A 95 -2.55 12.76 -7.70
N ASP A 96 -2.86 11.59 -7.14
CA ASP A 96 -2.73 10.31 -7.81
C ASP A 96 -3.58 9.19 -7.17
N ILE A 97 -3.50 8.01 -7.80
CA ILE A 97 -3.83 6.73 -7.19
C ILE A 97 -2.52 5.94 -7.05
N GLU A 98 -2.11 5.66 -5.82
CA GLU A 98 -0.82 5.07 -5.44
C GLU A 98 -0.93 3.77 -4.60
N GLY A 99 -2.15 3.29 -4.35
CA GLY A 99 -2.37 2.08 -3.57
C GLY A 99 -1.87 0.81 -4.23
N GLY A 100 -1.91 -0.28 -3.47
CA GLY A 100 -1.40 -1.58 -3.88
C GLY A 100 -1.26 -2.51 -2.68
N LEU A 101 -0.44 -3.55 -2.85
CA LEU A 101 -0.09 -4.48 -1.78
C LEU A 101 0.96 -3.88 -0.84
N GLY A 102 0.83 -4.07 0.47
CA GLY A 102 1.84 -3.62 1.42
C GLY A 102 1.44 -3.69 2.89
N TRP A 103 2.19 -2.92 3.69
CA TRP A 103 2.01 -2.70 5.12
C TRP A 103 2.20 -1.23 5.44
N TRP A 104 1.26 -0.65 6.18
CA TRP A 104 1.29 0.77 6.59
C TRP A 104 1.29 0.88 8.10
N ARG A 105 2.01 1.86 8.66
CA ARG A 105 2.06 2.10 10.12
C ARG A 105 0.69 2.38 10.73
N ASP A 106 -0.21 2.91 9.92
CA ASP A 106 -1.57 3.26 10.31
C ASP A 106 -2.52 2.05 10.40
N THR A 107 -2.08 0.88 9.92
CA THR A 107 -2.82 -0.39 9.97
C THR A 107 -2.86 -0.92 11.41
N ARG A 108 -4.05 -1.24 11.92
CA ARG A 108 -4.26 -1.75 13.28
C ARG A 108 -4.28 -3.27 13.34
N PHE A 109 -4.75 -3.94 12.30
CA PHE A 109 -4.84 -5.42 12.23
C PHE A 109 -3.85 -5.96 11.21
N ALA A 110 -2.60 -5.50 11.29
CA ALA A 110 -1.56 -5.90 10.36
C ALA A 110 -1.06 -7.34 10.60
N THR A 111 -0.70 -8.02 9.52
CA THR A 111 -0.20 -9.40 9.53
C THR A 111 1.09 -9.53 8.75
N GLU A 112 1.69 -10.72 8.74
CA GLU A 112 2.83 -11.02 7.86
C GLU A 112 2.44 -11.05 6.38
N THR A 113 1.18 -11.36 6.03
CA THR A 113 0.67 -11.29 4.66
C THR A 113 0.33 -9.82 4.34
N PRO A 114 0.71 -9.29 3.17
CA PRO A 114 0.38 -7.91 2.79
C PRO A 114 -1.12 -7.73 2.64
N LYS A 115 -1.60 -6.52 2.91
CA LYS A 115 -2.97 -6.10 2.59
C LYS A 115 -2.97 -5.27 1.32
N PHE A 116 -4.13 -5.17 0.66
CA PHE A 116 -4.33 -4.25 -0.45
C PHE A 116 -5.08 -2.99 0.03
N ILE A 117 -4.61 -1.81 -0.37
CA ILE A 117 -5.34 -0.53 -0.19
C ILE A 117 -5.50 0.19 -1.52
N MET A 118 -6.46 1.11 -1.59
CA MET A 118 -6.67 1.89 -2.82
C MET A 118 -5.73 3.07 -3.03
N GLY A 119 -5.34 3.76 -1.94
CA GLY A 119 -4.34 4.83 -1.97
C GLY A 119 -4.66 6.00 -2.91
N GLY A 120 -5.85 6.58 -2.85
CA GLY A 120 -6.14 7.82 -3.59
C GLY A 120 -5.64 9.04 -2.81
N VAL A 121 -4.88 9.92 -3.45
CA VAL A 121 -4.34 11.16 -2.85
C VAL A 121 -4.97 12.36 -3.52
N ALA A 122 -5.79 13.11 -2.79
CA ALA A 122 -6.30 14.39 -3.25
C ALA A 122 -5.19 15.46 -3.21
N LEU A 123 -5.48 16.63 -3.80
CA LEU A 123 -4.54 17.75 -3.95
C LEU A 123 -3.61 17.94 -2.74
N GLU A 124 -2.29 17.77 -2.96
CA GLU A 124 -1.22 18.01 -1.99
C GLU A 124 -1.46 17.34 -0.62
N PHE A 125 -1.96 16.10 -0.63
CA PHE A 125 -2.28 15.32 0.58
C PHE A 125 -3.29 16.02 1.50
N SER A 126 -4.11 16.95 0.98
CA SER A 126 -5.21 17.57 1.74
C SER A 126 -6.12 16.50 2.35
N GLU A 127 -6.35 15.42 1.61
CA GLU A 127 -6.95 14.17 2.08
C GLU A 127 -6.44 12.96 1.29
N TRP A 128 -6.56 11.75 1.87
CA TRP A 128 -6.28 10.49 1.18
C TRP A 128 -7.33 9.45 1.53
N ALA A 129 -7.51 8.46 0.66
CA ALA A 129 -8.55 7.45 0.77
C ALA A 129 -8.02 6.05 0.44
N ASN A 130 -8.17 5.12 1.38
CA ASN A 130 -7.58 3.77 1.31
C ASN A 130 -8.63 2.67 1.07
N GLY A 131 -9.91 3.02 1.07
CA GLY A 131 -11.05 2.11 0.88
C GLY A 131 -12.34 2.73 1.44
N PRO A 132 -13.49 2.04 1.36
CA PRO A 132 -14.75 2.51 1.96
C PRO A 132 -14.58 2.80 3.46
N GLY A 133 -14.90 4.03 3.88
CA GLY A 133 -14.77 4.46 5.28
C GLY A 133 -13.34 4.68 5.78
N ALA A 134 -12.32 4.52 4.92
CA ALA A 134 -10.91 4.61 5.28
C ALA A 134 -10.22 5.81 4.62
N GLY A 135 -9.71 6.73 5.43
CA GLY A 135 -9.03 7.93 4.95
C GLY A 135 -8.09 8.53 5.98
N LYS A 136 -7.65 9.76 5.72
CA LYS A 136 -6.69 10.50 6.55
C LYS A 136 -7.22 10.76 7.97
N GLY A 137 -6.45 10.36 8.96
CA GLY A 137 -6.78 10.55 10.37
C GLY A 137 -7.90 9.63 10.86
N ARG A 138 -8.40 9.92 12.07
CA ARG A 138 -9.42 9.10 12.74
C ARG A 138 -10.68 9.86 13.15
N ASP A 139 -10.60 11.18 13.13
CA ASP A 139 -11.70 12.07 13.47
C ASP A 139 -12.77 12.08 12.35
N TRP A 140 -14.00 11.72 12.71
CA TRP A 140 -15.14 11.76 11.78
C TRP A 140 -15.77 13.15 11.66
N GLN A 141 -15.42 14.10 12.54
CA GLN A 141 -15.74 15.51 12.36
C GLN A 141 -14.89 16.14 11.24
N LYS A 142 -13.75 15.51 10.91
CA LYS A 142 -12.89 15.87 9.78
C LYS A 142 -12.61 14.64 8.90
N PRO A 143 -13.62 14.14 8.15
CA PRO A 143 -13.58 12.85 7.49
C PRO A 143 -12.78 12.88 6.18
N ALA A 144 -11.54 13.37 6.24
CA ALA A 144 -10.63 13.57 5.12
C ALA A 144 -10.43 12.27 4.32
N GLY A 145 -11.07 12.17 3.16
CA GLY A 145 -11.06 11.02 2.27
C GLY A 145 -11.90 9.81 2.72
N LYS A 146 -12.51 9.82 3.92
CA LYS A 146 -13.27 8.66 4.44
C LYS A 146 -14.53 8.34 3.62
N TYR A 147 -15.05 9.31 2.88
CA TYR A 147 -16.21 9.16 1.98
C TYR A 147 -15.83 9.09 0.49
N ALA A 148 -14.55 9.07 0.17
CA ALA A 148 -14.08 9.17 -1.22
C ALA A 148 -14.25 7.88 -2.04
N VAL A 149 -14.42 6.73 -1.38
CA VAL A 149 -14.51 5.42 -2.03
C VAL A 149 -15.89 4.84 -1.80
N ALA A 150 -16.60 4.58 -2.89
CA ALA A 150 -17.86 3.84 -2.88
C ALA A 150 -17.60 2.34 -3.09
N GLN A 151 -18.23 1.51 -2.27
CA GLN A 151 -18.29 0.07 -2.47
C GLN A 151 -19.17 -0.22 -3.68
N LEU A 152 -18.70 -1.08 -4.59
CA LEU A 152 -19.42 -1.48 -5.80
C LEU A 152 -19.73 -2.99 -5.83
N SER A 153 -18.80 -3.86 -5.46
CA SER A 153 -19.05 -5.30 -5.45
C SER A 153 -20.04 -5.67 -4.34
N PRO A 154 -21.09 -6.45 -4.64
CA PRO A 154 -21.93 -7.07 -3.62
C PRO A 154 -21.27 -8.33 -3.02
N TRP A 155 -20.14 -8.82 -3.55
CA TRP A 155 -19.53 -10.09 -3.10
C TRP A 155 -18.28 -9.92 -2.24
N VAL A 156 -17.71 -8.70 -2.18
CA VAL A 156 -16.47 -8.43 -1.46
C VAL A 156 -16.75 -7.49 -0.29
N LEU A 157 -16.37 -7.92 0.90
CA LEU A 157 -16.39 -7.12 2.11
C LEU A 157 -15.05 -6.41 2.28
N TRP A 158 -15.03 -5.08 2.13
CA TRP A 158 -13.80 -4.30 2.30
C TRP A 158 -13.66 -3.73 3.72
N PRO A 159 -12.66 -4.17 4.52
CA PRO A 159 -12.41 -3.62 5.85
C PRO A 159 -11.69 -2.26 5.77
N PRO A 160 -11.94 -1.33 6.71
CA PRO A 160 -11.27 -0.03 6.72
C PRO A 160 -9.75 -0.13 6.90
N ASP A 161 -9.26 -1.23 7.48
CA ASP A 161 -7.83 -1.51 7.65
C ASP A 161 -7.11 -1.99 6.37
N GLY A 162 -7.85 -2.24 5.29
CA GLY A 162 -7.35 -2.79 4.02
C GLY A 162 -7.91 -4.17 3.70
N LEU A 163 -7.92 -4.52 2.42
CA LEU A 163 -8.43 -5.79 1.93
C LEU A 163 -7.40 -6.91 2.16
N ASN A 164 -7.82 -7.98 2.83
CA ASN A 164 -6.94 -9.09 3.18
C ASN A 164 -6.76 -10.07 2.02
N LEU A 165 -5.53 -10.51 1.81
CA LEU A 165 -5.25 -11.73 1.07
C LEU A 165 -5.33 -12.96 1.99
N LYS A 166 -5.44 -14.14 1.39
CA LYS A 166 -5.41 -15.40 2.12
C LYS A 166 -4.09 -15.53 2.91
N PRO A 167 -4.13 -15.83 4.22
CA PRO A 167 -2.93 -16.07 5.01
C PRO A 167 -2.05 -17.17 4.40
N GLY A 168 -0.74 -16.94 4.39
CA GLY A 168 0.24 -17.86 3.80
C GLY A 168 0.52 -17.65 2.31
N THR A 169 -0.15 -16.70 1.65
CA THR A 169 0.18 -16.29 0.26
C THR A 169 1.69 -15.99 0.15
N ASN A 170 2.35 -16.59 -0.83
CA ASN A 170 3.79 -16.59 -1.00
C ASN A 170 4.22 -16.71 -2.48
N GLY A 171 4.22 -15.57 -3.18
CA GLY A 171 4.66 -15.45 -4.57
C GLY A 171 3.53 -15.58 -5.59
N GLU A 172 2.31 -15.92 -5.17
CA GLU A 172 1.15 -15.85 -6.05
C GLU A 172 0.85 -14.39 -6.46
N LEU A 173 0.39 -14.22 -7.69
CA LEU A 173 0.14 -12.94 -8.32
C LEU A 173 -1.26 -12.42 -7.99
N LEU A 174 -1.36 -11.22 -7.43
CA LEU A 174 -2.61 -10.46 -7.41
C LEU A 174 -2.73 -9.65 -8.71
N GLY A 175 -3.75 -9.94 -9.51
CA GLY A 175 -4.13 -9.07 -10.62
C GLY A 175 -4.95 -7.90 -10.12
N TYR A 176 -4.54 -6.68 -10.42
CA TYR A 176 -5.35 -5.49 -10.14
C TYR A 176 -5.16 -4.41 -11.20
N GLY A 177 -6.14 -3.52 -11.29
CA GLY A 177 -6.07 -2.37 -12.18
C GLY A 177 -7.14 -1.33 -11.86
N TYR A 178 -6.94 -0.12 -12.37
CA TYR A 178 -7.92 0.95 -12.31
C TYR A 178 -8.32 1.35 -13.71
N LEU A 179 -9.61 1.26 -14.01
CA LEU A 179 -10.21 1.78 -15.25
C LEU A 179 -11.39 2.67 -14.89
N PRO A 180 -11.64 3.76 -15.64
CA PRO A 180 -12.75 4.64 -15.34
C PRO A 180 -14.06 3.99 -15.79
N LEU A 181 -15.14 4.20 -15.04
CA LEU A 181 -16.52 3.87 -15.44
C LEU A 181 -17.39 5.14 -15.42
N PRO A 182 -18.36 5.29 -16.35
CA PRO A 182 -19.25 6.45 -16.42
C PRO A 182 -20.43 6.34 -15.43
N LEU A 183 -20.13 6.19 -14.13
CA LEU A 183 -21.15 5.90 -13.12
C LEU A 183 -21.93 7.14 -12.68
N THR A 184 -21.28 8.30 -12.61
CA THR A 184 -21.91 9.60 -12.28
C THR A 184 -21.92 10.53 -13.50
N PRO A 185 -22.78 11.55 -13.56
CA PRO A 185 -22.66 12.58 -14.58
C PRO A 185 -21.50 13.53 -14.29
N ALA A 186 -21.03 14.24 -15.31
CA ALA A 186 -20.16 15.39 -15.12
C ALA A 186 -21.01 16.61 -14.74
N LYS A 187 -20.46 17.47 -13.90
CA LYS A 187 -21.14 18.66 -13.35
C LYS A 187 -20.31 19.91 -13.61
N LYS A 188 -21.00 21.02 -13.82
CA LYS A 188 -20.38 22.36 -13.94
C LYS A 188 -19.94 22.90 -12.58
N THR A 189 -20.56 22.44 -11.50
CA THR A 189 -20.32 22.93 -10.14
C THR A 189 -19.92 21.82 -9.19
N THR A 190 -19.17 22.18 -8.16
CA THR A 190 -18.73 21.31 -7.07
C THR A 190 -19.07 21.99 -5.75
N ALA A 191 -19.84 21.32 -4.89
CA ALA A 191 -20.31 21.86 -3.61
C ALA A 191 -20.94 23.28 -3.73
N GLY A 192 -21.70 23.51 -4.81
CA GLY A 192 -22.36 24.78 -5.09
C GLY A 192 -21.45 25.91 -5.60
N LYS A 193 -20.16 25.64 -5.87
CA LYS A 193 -19.20 26.62 -6.44
C LYS A 193 -18.93 26.35 -7.91
N ASP A 194 -18.55 27.38 -8.65
CA ASP A 194 -18.30 27.34 -10.10
C ASP A 194 -16.92 26.72 -10.44
N VAL A 195 -16.80 25.44 -10.10
CA VAL A 195 -15.67 24.57 -10.44
C VAL A 195 -16.21 23.21 -10.89
N PRO A 196 -15.72 22.64 -12.01
CA PRO A 196 -16.30 21.42 -12.56
C PRO A 196 -15.96 20.18 -11.72
N THR A 197 -16.86 19.21 -11.74
CA THR A 197 -16.59 17.82 -11.33
C THR A 197 -16.76 16.93 -12.57
N GLY A 198 -15.73 16.18 -12.92
CA GLY A 198 -15.80 15.22 -14.02
C GLY A 198 -16.60 13.97 -13.69
N ASN A 199 -16.57 12.98 -14.59
CA ASN A 199 -17.35 11.74 -14.48
C ASN A 199 -16.50 10.47 -14.45
N GLN A 200 -15.18 10.59 -14.36
CA GLN A 200 -14.29 9.43 -14.34
C GLN A 200 -14.31 8.77 -12.96
N CYS A 201 -15.18 7.77 -12.81
CA CYS A 201 -15.21 6.94 -11.61
C CYS A 201 -14.14 5.85 -11.73
N TRP A 202 -12.92 6.16 -11.28
CA TRP A 202 -11.80 5.22 -11.30
C TRP A 202 -12.10 4.01 -10.43
N THR A 203 -12.35 2.88 -11.11
CA THR A 203 -12.87 1.65 -10.51
C THR A 203 -11.75 0.63 -10.41
N LEU A 204 -11.56 0.08 -9.21
CA LEU A 204 -10.65 -1.02 -8.96
C LEU A 204 -11.25 -2.32 -9.52
N PHE A 205 -10.52 -2.96 -10.42
CA PHE A 205 -10.76 -4.33 -10.85
C PHE A 205 -9.73 -5.26 -10.21
N LEU A 206 -10.19 -6.41 -9.73
CA LEU A 206 -9.33 -7.49 -9.25
C LEU A 206 -9.45 -8.74 -10.14
N ASN A 207 -8.37 -9.49 -10.23
CA ASN A 207 -8.33 -10.85 -10.73
C ASN A 207 -7.55 -11.72 -9.72
N THR A 208 -8.30 -12.52 -8.97
CA THR A 208 -7.80 -13.41 -7.91
C THR A 208 -8.32 -14.83 -8.14
N GLY A 209 -7.79 -15.81 -7.42
CA GLY A 209 -8.22 -17.20 -7.54
C GLY A 209 -9.68 -17.43 -7.13
N ASN A 210 -10.25 -16.59 -6.27
CA ASN A 210 -11.59 -16.75 -5.70
C ASN A 210 -12.54 -15.54 -5.92
N PHE A 211 -12.10 -14.50 -6.62
CA PHE A 211 -12.92 -13.35 -7.04
C PHE A 211 -12.34 -12.64 -8.27
N LYS A 212 -13.21 -12.26 -9.21
CA LYS A 212 -12.85 -11.43 -10.36
C LYS A 212 -13.91 -10.35 -10.60
N GLY A 213 -13.47 -9.14 -10.92
CA GLY A 213 -14.38 -8.06 -11.30
C GLY A 213 -14.16 -6.75 -10.56
N PRO A 214 -15.08 -5.77 -10.73
CA PRO A 214 -14.98 -4.48 -10.07
C PRO A 214 -15.30 -4.60 -8.58
N VAL A 215 -14.58 -3.86 -7.73
CA VAL A 215 -14.74 -3.92 -6.27
C VAL A 215 -15.28 -2.62 -5.70
N THR A 216 -14.62 -1.52 -5.99
CA THR A 216 -14.89 -0.18 -5.45
C THR A 216 -14.48 0.87 -6.48
N PHE A 217 -14.92 2.12 -6.31
CA PHE A 217 -14.44 3.23 -7.11
C PHE A 217 -14.28 4.51 -6.31
N PHE A 218 -13.40 5.39 -6.76
CA PHE A 218 -13.30 6.75 -6.26
C PHE A 218 -14.44 7.61 -6.81
N VAL A 219 -15.23 8.24 -5.95
CA VAL A 219 -16.24 9.21 -6.39
C VAL A 219 -15.55 10.44 -6.98
N PRO A 220 -15.96 10.95 -8.15
CA PRO A 220 -15.30 12.10 -8.79
C PRO A 220 -15.15 13.34 -7.90
N TYR A 221 -16.12 13.54 -6.99
CA TYR A 221 -16.10 14.61 -5.99
C TYR A 221 -14.82 14.64 -5.14
N PHE A 222 -14.18 13.49 -4.88
CA PHE A 222 -12.93 13.43 -4.13
C PHE A 222 -11.82 14.28 -4.75
N TRP A 223 -11.71 14.27 -6.07
CA TRP A 223 -10.68 14.98 -6.81
C TRP A 223 -11.02 16.46 -7.00
N SER A 224 -12.31 16.78 -7.23
CA SER A 224 -12.76 18.14 -7.49
C SER A 224 -12.98 18.96 -6.21
N LYS A 225 -13.33 18.34 -5.08
CA LYS A 225 -13.57 19.01 -3.80
C LYS A 225 -12.46 20.00 -3.38
N PRO A 226 -11.16 19.66 -3.38
CA PRO A 226 -10.12 20.61 -3.00
C PRO A 226 -9.98 21.81 -3.96
N THR A 227 -10.51 21.71 -5.19
CA THR A 227 -10.49 22.81 -6.17
C THR A 227 -11.50 23.90 -5.87
N VAL A 228 -12.44 23.68 -4.95
CA VAL A 228 -13.31 24.74 -4.42
C VAL A 228 -12.48 25.87 -3.80
N GLU A 229 -11.40 25.53 -3.09
CA GLU A 229 -10.46 26.49 -2.49
C GLU A 229 -9.28 26.84 -3.42
N LYS A 230 -9.19 26.16 -4.58
CA LYS A 230 -8.17 26.35 -5.62
C LYS A 230 -8.81 26.28 -7.03
N PRO A 231 -9.67 27.26 -7.40
CA PRO A 231 -10.44 27.17 -8.64
C PRO A 231 -9.60 27.14 -9.92
N ASP A 232 -8.36 27.67 -9.85
CA ASP A 232 -7.36 27.61 -10.92
C ASP A 232 -6.93 26.17 -11.27
N LEU A 233 -7.18 25.22 -10.37
CA LEU A 233 -6.92 23.79 -10.58
C LEU A 233 -8.17 22.99 -11.00
N GLY A 234 -9.31 23.65 -11.22
CA GLY A 234 -10.55 23.01 -11.63
C GLY A 234 -10.40 22.20 -12.93
N GLY A 235 -10.85 20.95 -12.93
CA GLY A 235 -10.77 20.07 -14.09
C GLY A 235 -9.37 19.55 -14.44
N LEU A 236 -8.37 19.73 -13.56
CA LEU A 236 -6.98 19.29 -13.78
C LEU A 236 -6.63 17.95 -13.12
N PHE A 237 -7.60 17.28 -12.49
CA PHE A 237 -7.39 16.01 -11.77
C PHE A 237 -8.10 14.84 -12.44
N LEU A 238 -7.92 13.66 -11.85
CA LEU A 238 -8.33 12.37 -12.39
C LEU A 238 -9.85 12.24 -12.60
N ASP A 239 -10.70 13.03 -11.93
CA ASP A 239 -12.13 13.08 -12.23
C ASP A 239 -12.43 13.50 -13.67
N THR A 240 -11.55 14.35 -14.25
CA THR A 240 -11.75 15.00 -15.56
C THR A 240 -10.67 14.61 -16.58
N ARG A 241 -9.40 14.62 -16.19
CA ARG A 241 -8.25 14.38 -17.07
C ARG A 241 -8.03 12.88 -17.32
N PRO A 242 -7.52 12.48 -18.50
CA PRO A 242 -7.03 11.12 -18.71
C PRO A 242 -5.88 10.76 -17.75
N SER A 243 -5.57 9.48 -17.58
CA SER A 243 -4.40 9.01 -16.82
C SER A 243 -3.14 8.96 -17.69
N ASP A 244 -1.96 9.34 -17.17
CA ASP A 244 -0.70 9.12 -17.90
C ASP A 244 -0.45 7.60 -18.08
N PRO A 245 -0.27 7.07 -19.31
CA PRO A 245 0.04 5.66 -19.52
C PRO A 245 1.37 5.22 -18.92
N ASN A 246 2.38 6.09 -18.94
CA ASN A 246 3.79 5.73 -18.76
C ASN A 246 4.26 5.94 -17.31
N LYS A 247 3.57 5.27 -16.40
CA LYS A 247 3.74 5.40 -14.94
C LYS A 247 5.00 4.68 -14.47
N ALA A 248 5.57 5.14 -13.35
CA ALA A 248 6.67 4.42 -12.73
C ALA A 248 6.15 3.18 -11.98
N VAL A 249 6.79 2.03 -12.19
CA VAL A 249 6.55 0.82 -11.37
C VAL A 249 7.74 0.62 -10.45
N GLN A 250 7.47 0.63 -9.14
CA GLN A 250 8.51 0.56 -8.11
C GLN A 250 7.96 -0.14 -6.87
N MET A 251 8.86 -0.63 -6.02
CA MET A 251 8.54 -1.05 -4.66
C MET A 251 9.11 -0.01 -3.70
N GLU A 252 8.23 0.74 -3.04
CA GLU A 252 8.61 1.72 -2.04
C GLU A 252 8.68 1.10 -0.65
N THR A 253 9.85 1.21 -0.02
CA THR A 253 10.09 0.78 1.35
C THR A 253 10.41 1.99 2.20
N GLN A 254 9.55 2.28 3.16
CA GLN A 254 9.70 3.42 4.06
C GLN A 254 10.49 3.06 5.31
N HIS A 255 10.34 1.82 5.81
CA HIS A 255 11.08 1.37 6.98
C HIS A 255 11.15 -0.15 7.06
N VAL A 256 12.34 -0.71 7.00
CA VAL A 256 12.70 -2.05 7.49
C VAL A 256 13.61 -1.89 8.71
N PRO A 257 13.35 -2.56 9.84
CA PRO A 257 14.20 -2.44 11.02
C PRO A 257 15.65 -2.84 10.77
N ALA A 258 16.59 -2.06 11.29
CA ALA A 258 18.02 -2.35 11.22
C ALA A 258 18.75 -1.90 12.49
N TYR A 259 20.02 -2.27 12.60
CA TYR A 259 20.93 -1.83 13.65
C TYR A 259 22.29 -1.50 13.03
N ILE A 260 22.98 -0.50 13.58
CA ILE A 260 24.34 -0.09 13.19
C ILE A 260 25.22 -0.10 14.44
N ALA A 261 26.46 -0.56 14.29
CA ALA A 261 27.48 -0.50 15.33
C ALA A 261 28.86 -0.22 14.70
N ARG A 262 29.83 0.18 15.51
CA ARG A 262 31.23 0.36 15.08
C ARG A 262 32.13 -0.62 15.82
N ASP A 263 33.14 -1.12 15.12
CA ASP A 263 34.22 -1.88 15.76
C ASP A 263 35.23 -0.94 16.45
N ALA A 264 36.22 -1.53 17.13
CA ALA A 264 37.27 -0.78 17.82
C ALA A 264 38.14 0.10 16.88
N LYS A 265 38.11 -0.15 15.56
CA LYS A 265 38.81 0.63 14.54
C LYS A 265 37.95 1.75 13.96
N GLY A 266 36.70 1.88 14.40
CA GLY A 266 35.74 2.87 13.89
C GLY A 266 35.00 2.45 12.62
N THR A 267 35.22 1.21 12.12
CA THR A 267 34.53 0.69 10.94
C THR A 267 33.07 0.44 11.28
N SER A 268 32.16 0.94 10.44
CA SER A 268 30.71 0.78 10.67
C SER A 268 30.19 -0.52 10.05
N TYR A 269 29.43 -1.26 10.84
CA TYR A 269 28.70 -2.47 10.44
C TYR A 269 27.21 -2.26 10.67
N ALA A 270 26.39 -2.95 9.89
CA ALA A 270 24.96 -2.96 10.05
C ALA A 270 24.40 -4.38 10.01
N ARG A 271 23.26 -4.56 10.70
CA ARG A 271 22.40 -5.72 10.57
C ARG A 271 20.98 -5.29 10.22
N VAL A 272 20.40 -5.85 9.18
CA VAL A 272 19.02 -5.58 8.74
C VAL A 272 18.11 -6.76 9.08
N ALA A 273 16.84 -6.48 9.37
CA ALA A 273 15.85 -7.53 9.59
C ALA A 273 15.80 -8.49 8.37
N PRO A 274 15.68 -9.81 8.58
CA PRO A 274 15.72 -10.78 7.49
C PRO A 274 14.62 -10.52 6.47
N THR A 275 15.04 -9.99 5.32
CA THR A 275 14.17 -9.56 4.20
C THR A 275 14.16 -10.65 3.14
N GLN A 276 12.99 -10.98 2.60
CA GLN A 276 12.77 -12.16 1.77
C GLN A 276 12.11 -11.82 0.43
N PHE A 277 12.39 -12.63 -0.59
CA PHE A 277 11.73 -12.60 -1.89
C PHE A 277 11.30 -14.02 -2.29
N PRO A 278 10.18 -14.18 -3.00
CA PRO A 278 9.72 -15.48 -3.45
C PRO A 278 10.68 -16.07 -4.51
N VAL A 279 10.75 -17.39 -4.57
CA VAL A 279 11.38 -18.16 -5.65
C VAL A 279 10.43 -19.25 -6.13
N SER A 280 10.54 -19.66 -7.38
CA SER A 280 9.68 -20.69 -7.99
C SER A 280 10.50 -21.94 -8.26
N ALA A 281 10.22 -23.06 -7.58
CA ALA A 281 10.84 -24.38 -7.86
C ALA A 281 12.38 -24.35 -8.04
N GLY A 282 13.09 -23.58 -7.22
CA GLY A 282 14.56 -23.43 -7.31
C GLY A 282 15.08 -22.45 -8.35
N THR A 283 14.19 -21.74 -9.07
CA THR A 283 14.49 -20.68 -10.04
C THR A 283 13.86 -19.34 -9.66
N ASP A 284 14.17 -18.29 -10.43
CA ASP A 284 13.61 -16.94 -10.25
C ASP A 284 12.07 -16.95 -10.32
N ALA A 285 11.41 -16.13 -9.49
CA ALA A 285 9.95 -16.01 -9.47
C ALA A 285 9.46 -14.75 -10.21
N PRO A 286 8.28 -14.80 -10.85
CA PRO A 286 7.63 -13.61 -11.39
C PRO A 286 7.26 -12.66 -10.23
N LEU A 287 7.74 -11.42 -10.27
CA LEU A 287 7.41 -10.39 -9.28
C LEU A 287 6.39 -9.39 -9.81
N ILE A 288 6.49 -9.07 -11.11
CA ILE A 288 5.52 -8.25 -11.84
C ILE A 288 5.28 -8.91 -13.19
N HIS A 289 4.03 -8.92 -13.62
CA HIS A 289 3.64 -9.48 -14.91
C HIS A 289 2.58 -8.61 -15.59
N ARG A 290 2.74 -8.41 -16.91
CA ARG A 290 1.80 -7.71 -17.81
C ARG A 290 1.36 -6.32 -17.32
N ILE A 291 2.30 -5.39 -17.17
CA ILE A 291 1.93 -3.99 -17.01
C ILE A 291 1.23 -3.55 -18.29
N THR A 292 -0.05 -3.17 -18.18
CA THR A 292 -0.91 -2.90 -19.33
C THR A 292 -1.57 -1.55 -19.17
N ALA A 293 -1.51 -0.71 -20.20
CA ALA A 293 -2.25 0.56 -20.30
C ALA A 293 -3.44 0.40 -21.25
N TYR A 294 -4.53 1.12 -21.01
CA TYR A 294 -5.78 1.01 -21.77
C TYR A 294 -6.20 2.35 -22.36
N ASN A 295 -6.90 2.34 -23.50
CA ASN A 295 -7.69 3.49 -23.93
C ASN A 295 -9.18 3.27 -23.61
N LYS A 296 -10.03 4.29 -23.78
CA LYS A 296 -11.45 4.24 -23.38
C LYS A 296 -12.25 3.15 -24.08
N SER A 297 -11.86 2.74 -25.29
CA SER A 297 -12.55 1.69 -26.02
C SER A 297 -12.36 0.31 -25.40
N ALA A 298 -11.42 0.15 -24.45
CA ALA A 298 -11.24 -1.09 -23.70
C ALA A 298 -12.43 -1.43 -22.80
N LEU A 299 -13.17 -0.42 -22.31
CA LEU A 299 -14.33 -0.64 -21.44
C LEU A 299 -15.31 0.54 -21.43
N TRP A 300 -14.81 1.76 -21.23
CA TRP A 300 -15.61 2.97 -21.00
C TRP A 300 -16.65 3.21 -22.10
N ASP A 301 -16.23 3.20 -23.38
CA ASP A 301 -17.11 3.60 -24.49
C ASP A 301 -18.33 2.68 -24.61
N GLY A 302 -18.11 1.37 -24.45
CA GLY A 302 -19.18 0.39 -24.45
C GLY A 302 -20.12 0.56 -23.26
N VAL A 303 -19.60 0.74 -22.05
CA VAL A 303 -20.42 0.94 -20.84
C VAL A 303 -21.24 2.22 -20.94
N GLN A 304 -20.65 3.30 -21.47
CA GLN A 304 -21.35 4.56 -21.70
C GLN A 304 -22.52 4.39 -22.68
N ALA A 305 -22.30 3.66 -23.79
CA ALA A 305 -23.35 3.36 -24.76
C ALA A 305 -24.45 2.47 -24.15
N TRP A 306 -24.08 1.48 -23.35
CA TRP A 306 -25.04 0.63 -22.65
C TRP A 306 -25.93 1.42 -21.70
N PHE A 307 -25.35 2.30 -20.87
CA PHE A 307 -26.13 3.16 -19.98
C PHE A 307 -27.01 4.17 -20.72
N ALA A 308 -26.73 4.44 -22.00
CA ALA A 308 -27.59 5.25 -22.88
C ALA A 308 -28.68 4.43 -23.60
N GLY A 309 -28.90 3.17 -23.23
CA GLY A 309 -29.91 2.29 -23.83
C GLY A 309 -29.36 1.39 -24.95
N GLY A 310 -28.05 1.39 -25.16
CA GLY A 310 -27.39 0.49 -26.10
C GLY A 310 -27.28 -0.95 -25.60
N LYS A 311 -26.52 -1.77 -26.36
CA LYS A 311 -26.30 -3.19 -26.04
C LYS A 311 -25.57 -3.35 -24.70
N GLU A 312 -25.98 -4.35 -23.93
CA GLU A 312 -25.28 -4.80 -22.72
C GLU A 312 -23.80 -5.12 -23.01
N VAL A 313 -22.93 -4.65 -22.11
CA VAL A 313 -21.49 -4.96 -22.12
C VAL A 313 -21.19 -6.01 -21.05
N SER A 314 -20.35 -6.99 -21.37
CA SER A 314 -20.05 -8.12 -20.49
C SER A 314 -19.17 -7.77 -19.28
N GLY A 315 -18.44 -6.66 -19.36
CA GLY A 315 -17.42 -6.23 -18.40
C GLY A 315 -16.00 -6.71 -18.75
N ALA A 316 -15.85 -7.59 -19.74
CA ALA A 316 -14.55 -8.02 -20.22
C ALA A 316 -13.78 -6.84 -20.83
N ILE A 317 -12.57 -6.60 -20.36
CA ILE A 317 -11.72 -5.50 -20.84
C ILE A 317 -11.08 -5.92 -22.16
N ASP A 318 -11.33 -5.16 -23.24
CA ASP A 318 -10.89 -5.53 -24.57
C ASP A 318 -9.36 -5.40 -24.72
N PRO A 319 -8.62 -6.51 -24.92
CA PRO A 319 -7.17 -6.46 -25.10
C PRO A 319 -6.73 -5.76 -26.40
N LYS A 320 -7.62 -5.57 -27.39
CA LYS A 320 -7.30 -4.81 -28.61
C LYS A 320 -7.16 -3.32 -28.37
N ALA A 321 -7.77 -2.82 -27.30
CA ALA A 321 -7.70 -1.42 -26.86
C ALA A 321 -6.66 -1.24 -25.73
N ALA A 322 -5.69 -2.14 -25.64
CA ALA A 322 -4.64 -2.18 -24.64
C ALA A 322 -3.24 -2.15 -25.27
N ALA A 323 -2.27 -1.67 -24.50
CA ALA A 323 -0.85 -1.81 -24.80
C ALA A 323 -0.13 -2.41 -23.60
N VAL A 324 0.48 -3.59 -23.80
CA VAL A 324 1.31 -4.24 -22.79
C VAL A 324 2.72 -3.67 -22.88
N GLN A 325 3.26 -3.21 -21.77
CA GLN A 325 4.61 -2.68 -21.67
C GLN A 325 5.60 -3.84 -21.52
N THR A 326 6.73 -3.74 -22.21
CA THR A 326 7.77 -4.77 -22.19
C THR A 326 8.81 -4.49 -21.11
N PHE A 327 9.46 -5.52 -20.59
CA PHE A 327 10.58 -5.37 -19.66
C PHE A 327 11.92 -5.51 -20.37
N GLU A 328 12.90 -4.77 -19.87
CA GLU A 328 14.30 -5.01 -20.14
C GLU A 328 14.96 -5.53 -18.86
N SER A 329 16.06 -6.30 -18.96
CA SER A 329 16.87 -6.75 -17.82
C SER A 329 17.68 -5.58 -17.22
N LYS A 330 16.96 -4.56 -16.76
CA LYS A 330 17.43 -3.32 -16.14
C LYS A 330 16.63 -3.05 -14.88
N GLY A 331 17.17 -2.18 -14.04
CA GLY A 331 16.56 -1.82 -12.77
C GLY A 331 17.61 -1.39 -11.79
N GLY A 332 17.19 -1.09 -10.57
CA GLY A 332 18.11 -0.70 -9.52
C GLY A 332 17.45 -0.59 -8.17
N ALA A 333 18.25 -0.42 -7.14
CA ALA A 333 17.77 -0.14 -5.81
C ALA A 333 18.37 1.18 -5.33
N THR A 334 17.55 1.93 -4.62
CA THR A 334 17.97 3.13 -3.89
C THR A 334 17.95 2.92 -2.39
N TRP A 335 17.80 1.66 -1.94
CA TRP A 335 17.82 1.28 -0.53
C TRP A 335 19.08 1.75 0.17
N ARG A 336 18.90 2.38 1.32
CA ARG A 336 19.95 2.94 2.18
C ARG A 336 19.74 2.43 3.60
N ILE A 337 20.83 2.22 4.33
CA ILE A 337 20.79 1.89 5.76
C ILE A 337 21.32 3.10 6.54
N TYR A 338 20.54 3.58 7.52
CA TYR A 338 20.88 4.80 8.25
C TYR A 338 20.15 4.89 9.61
N PRO A 339 20.68 5.65 10.58
CA PRO A 339 19.98 5.91 11.83
C PRO A 339 18.84 6.95 11.62
N PRO A 340 17.77 6.94 12.45
CA PRO A 340 16.53 7.70 12.22
C PRO A 340 16.69 9.20 11.94
N ASN A 341 17.76 9.83 12.43
CA ASN A 341 17.98 11.27 12.36
C ASN A 341 19.11 11.69 11.39
N LYS A 342 19.58 10.79 10.50
CA LYS A 342 20.63 11.12 9.52
C LYS A 342 20.06 11.90 8.34
N GLU A 343 20.71 12.98 7.91
CA GLU A 343 20.33 13.76 6.73
C GLU A 343 20.28 12.90 5.47
N ARG A 344 19.25 13.09 4.63
CA ARG A 344 18.93 12.21 3.48
C ARG A 344 20.12 11.96 2.57
N ASP A 345 20.88 13.00 2.23
CA ASP A 345 21.94 12.94 1.22
C ASP A 345 23.23 12.29 1.73
N SER A 346 23.41 12.21 3.05
CA SER A 346 24.54 11.51 3.69
C SER A 346 24.30 10.02 3.94
N ARG A 347 23.14 9.48 3.51
CA ARG A 347 22.77 8.08 3.71
C ARG A 347 23.37 7.20 2.62
N ALA A 348 24.28 6.29 2.99
CA ALA A 348 24.91 5.34 2.07
C ALA A 348 23.90 4.29 1.56
N GLN A 349 24.00 3.96 0.28
CA GLN A 349 23.15 2.94 -0.35
C GLN A 349 23.71 1.54 -0.15
N VAL A 350 22.82 0.55 -0.11
CA VAL A 350 23.17 -0.86 -0.20
C VAL A 350 23.75 -1.17 -1.58
N ALA A 351 24.82 -1.95 -1.63
CA ALA A 351 25.41 -2.47 -2.87
C ALA A 351 24.52 -3.57 -3.48
N TRP A 352 23.28 -3.24 -3.84
CA TRP A 352 22.23 -4.16 -4.29
C TRP A 352 22.67 -5.09 -5.43
N SER A 353 23.44 -4.55 -6.38
CA SER A 353 23.95 -5.31 -7.54
C SER A 353 24.93 -6.43 -7.17
N SER A 354 25.40 -6.50 -5.92
CA SER A 354 26.26 -7.61 -5.46
C SER A 354 25.49 -8.90 -5.17
N PHE A 355 24.16 -8.83 -4.99
CA PHE A 355 23.34 -10.01 -4.66
C PHE A 355 22.06 -10.17 -5.46
N ALA A 356 21.64 -9.16 -6.23
CA ALA A 356 20.45 -9.21 -7.06
C ALA A 356 20.70 -8.60 -8.45
N THR A 357 20.29 -9.31 -9.49
CA THR A 357 20.34 -8.86 -10.88
C THR A 357 18.92 -8.72 -11.45
N PRO A 358 18.43 -7.50 -11.69
CA PRO A 358 17.19 -7.24 -12.43
C PRO A 358 17.11 -8.07 -13.71
N THR A 359 16.01 -8.80 -13.91
CA THR A 359 15.87 -9.71 -15.05
C THR A 359 14.47 -9.62 -15.63
N ALA A 360 14.38 -9.40 -16.94
CA ALA A 360 13.19 -9.73 -17.71
C ALA A 360 13.17 -11.27 -17.89
N LEU A 361 12.27 -11.95 -17.16
CA LEU A 361 12.11 -13.41 -17.23
C LEU A 361 11.49 -13.83 -18.57
N ASP A 362 10.61 -12.96 -19.10
CA ASP A 362 10.17 -12.92 -20.48
C ASP A 362 9.87 -11.46 -20.86
N GLU A 363 9.37 -11.21 -22.06
CA GLU A 363 9.06 -9.86 -22.56
C GLU A 363 8.11 -9.06 -21.65
N THR A 364 7.24 -9.73 -20.89
CA THR A 364 6.18 -9.15 -20.06
C THR A 364 6.24 -9.57 -18.59
N THR A 365 7.31 -10.22 -18.16
CA THR A 365 7.50 -10.69 -16.78
C THR A 365 8.83 -10.22 -16.22
N TYR A 366 8.81 -9.58 -15.05
CA TYR A 366 9.98 -9.08 -14.34
C TYR A 366 10.27 -9.89 -13.07
N GLY A 367 11.54 -10.11 -12.78
CA GLY A 367 12.03 -10.73 -11.56
C GLY A 367 13.49 -10.39 -11.28
N TYR A 368 14.11 -11.20 -10.42
CA TYR A 368 15.53 -11.10 -10.09
C TYR A 368 16.22 -12.44 -10.22
N LYS A 369 17.45 -12.41 -10.74
CA LYS A 369 18.46 -13.46 -10.53
C LYS A 369 19.22 -13.17 -9.25
N TRP A 370 19.39 -14.17 -8.41
CA TRP A 370 20.07 -14.02 -7.11
C TRP A 370 21.47 -14.63 -7.15
N SER A 371 22.45 -13.95 -6.55
CA SER A 371 23.81 -14.50 -6.37
C SER A 371 23.90 -15.43 -5.15
N ASP A 372 25.04 -16.08 -4.94
CA ASP A 372 25.25 -16.94 -3.76
C ASP A 372 25.43 -16.17 -2.44
N ALA A 373 25.38 -14.83 -2.48
CA ALA A 373 25.34 -14.01 -1.27
C ALA A 373 23.99 -14.08 -0.54
N VAL A 374 22.90 -14.51 -1.21
CA VAL A 374 21.60 -14.73 -0.56
C VAL A 374 21.53 -16.12 0.07
N THR A 375 20.72 -16.26 1.11
CA THR A 375 20.38 -17.59 1.66
C THR A 375 19.19 -18.16 0.90
N LYS A 376 19.39 -19.26 0.15
CA LYS A 376 18.33 -19.95 -0.59
C LYS A 376 17.55 -20.87 0.35
N GLY A 377 16.22 -20.75 0.35
CA GLY A 377 15.30 -21.70 0.97
C GLY A 377 14.29 -22.23 -0.06
N ASP A 378 13.44 -23.18 0.36
CA ASP A 378 12.58 -23.92 -0.57
C ASP A 378 11.60 -23.04 -1.36
N ALA A 379 11.06 -21.99 -0.71
CA ALA A 379 10.03 -21.11 -1.31
C ALA A 379 10.41 -19.63 -1.33
N ARG A 380 11.52 -19.25 -0.69
CA ARG A 380 12.02 -17.86 -0.63
C ARG A 380 13.53 -17.83 -0.56
N VAL A 381 14.11 -16.77 -1.09
CA VAL A 381 15.47 -16.35 -0.74
C VAL A 381 15.41 -15.32 0.39
N THR A 382 16.41 -15.35 1.26
CA THR A 382 16.62 -14.31 2.28
C THR A 382 17.83 -13.48 1.86
N LEU A 383 17.64 -12.16 1.75
CA LEU A 383 18.70 -11.21 1.44
C LEU A 383 19.79 -11.22 2.53
N PRO A 384 21.02 -10.75 2.23
CA PRO A 384 22.06 -10.62 3.24
C PRO A 384 21.59 -9.81 4.45
N GLU A 385 21.88 -10.28 5.66
CA GLU A 385 21.53 -9.56 6.89
C GLU A 385 22.61 -8.58 7.32
N TYR A 386 23.88 -8.84 6.99
CA TYR A 386 25.04 -8.12 7.53
C TYR A 386 25.75 -7.32 6.44
N TYR A 387 26.10 -6.08 6.79
CA TYR A 387 26.77 -5.16 5.89
C TYR A 387 27.92 -4.43 6.59
N ARG A 388 28.96 -4.10 5.83
CA ARG A 388 30.06 -3.22 6.24
C ARG A 388 30.04 -1.96 5.38
N LEU A 389 30.26 -0.81 6.01
CA LEU A 389 30.36 0.46 5.29
C LEU A 389 31.74 0.60 4.67
N GLU A 390 31.80 0.76 3.36
CA GLU A 390 33.04 0.90 2.59
C GLU A 390 32.92 2.05 1.59
N LYS A 391 34.07 2.50 1.08
CA LYS A 391 34.14 3.45 -0.03
C LYS A 391 34.27 2.69 -1.34
N ASP A 392 33.41 3.00 -2.30
CA ASP A 392 33.53 2.46 -3.65
C ASP A 392 34.69 3.12 -4.43
N LYS A 393 34.92 2.69 -5.67
CA LYS A 393 36.00 3.21 -6.53
C LYS A 393 35.95 4.73 -6.79
N ASN A 394 34.81 5.38 -6.50
CA ASN A 394 34.62 6.82 -6.65
C ASN A 394 34.58 7.52 -5.28
N ASP A 395 35.14 6.91 -4.24
CA ASP A 395 35.18 7.40 -2.86
C ASP A 395 33.80 7.57 -2.20
N LYS A 396 32.75 6.96 -2.77
CA LYS A 396 31.38 7.05 -2.24
C LYS A 396 31.08 5.91 -1.28
N GLU A 397 30.49 6.24 -0.12
CA GLU A 397 30.09 5.25 0.87
C GLU A 397 29.00 4.29 0.35
N ARG A 398 29.20 2.99 0.58
CA ARG A 398 28.31 1.88 0.24
C ARG A 398 28.25 0.86 1.37
N TRP A 399 27.06 0.34 1.63
CA TRP A 399 26.88 -0.84 2.48
C TRP A 399 27.13 -2.10 1.64
N VAL A 400 28.29 -2.73 1.83
CA VAL A 400 28.72 -3.94 1.13
C VAL A 400 28.40 -5.15 1.99
N VAL A 401 27.95 -6.24 1.37
CA VAL A 401 27.62 -7.49 2.06
C VAL A 401 28.86 -8.06 2.76
N VAL A 402 28.69 -8.49 4.00
CA VAL A 402 29.72 -9.19 4.78
C VAL A 402 29.11 -10.43 5.43
N SER A 403 29.90 -11.48 5.63
CA SER A 403 29.39 -12.68 6.29
C SER A 403 29.29 -12.48 7.81
N ALA A 404 28.37 -13.17 8.47
CA ALA A 404 28.15 -13.03 9.91
C ALA A 404 29.41 -13.32 10.76
N LYS A 405 30.31 -14.19 10.27
CA LYS A 405 31.58 -14.54 10.94
C LYS A 405 32.63 -13.42 10.85
N ASP A 406 32.51 -12.51 9.89
CA ASP A 406 33.45 -11.39 9.71
C ASP A 406 32.93 -10.10 10.38
N VAL A 407 31.77 -10.18 11.06
CA VAL A 407 31.25 -9.09 11.89
C VAL A 407 31.91 -9.18 13.28
N PRO A 408 32.67 -8.15 13.72
CA PRO A 408 33.39 -8.23 14.98
C PRO A 408 32.45 -8.42 16.18
N VAL A 409 32.81 -9.30 17.11
CA VAL A 409 31.96 -9.71 18.24
C VAL A 409 31.62 -8.53 19.15
N GLU A 410 32.56 -7.60 19.31
CA GLU A 410 32.41 -6.36 20.08
C GLU A 410 31.32 -5.43 19.53
N THR A 411 30.94 -5.58 18.25
CA THR A 411 29.82 -4.79 17.69
C THR A 411 28.47 -5.17 18.29
N GLY A 412 28.34 -6.37 18.88
CA GLY A 412 27.09 -6.89 19.43
C GLY A 412 26.01 -7.21 18.38
N LEU A 413 26.23 -6.96 17.08
CA LEU A 413 25.21 -7.10 16.02
C LEU A 413 24.71 -8.54 15.83
N THR A 414 25.57 -9.53 16.04
CA THR A 414 25.20 -10.96 15.93
C THR A 414 24.22 -11.40 17.02
N LYS A 415 24.17 -10.67 18.15
CA LYS A 415 23.25 -10.92 19.28
C LYS A 415 21.94 -10.15 19.18
N VAL A 416 21.80 -9.26 18.20
CA VAL A 416 20.55 -8.51 17.97
C VAL A 416 19.45 -9.48 17.55
N GLU A 417 18.26 -9.28 18.10
CA GLU A 417 17.05 -9.96 17.68
C GLU A 417 16.07 -8.97 17.04
N PHE A 418 15.38 -9.45 16.01
CA PHE A 418 14.24 -8.75 15.41
C PHE A 418 12.96 -9.47 15.88
N PRO A 419 12.42 -9.11 17.06
CA PRO A 419 11.29 -9.83 17.63
C PRO A 419 10.02 -9.63 16.80
N ARG A 420 9.14 -10.63 16.83
CA ARG A 420 7.74 -10.46 16.41
C ARG A 420 7.07 -9.54 17.43
N ARG A 421 6.87 -8.26 17.10
CA ARG A 421 6.10 -7.35 17.96
C ARG A 421 4.63 -7.38 17.57
N ARG A 422 3.77 -7.67 18.54
CA ARG A 422 2.37 -7.26 18.58
C ARG A 422 2.17 -6.47 19.87
N THR A 423 2.66 -5.23 19.89
CA THR A 423 2.94 -4.50 21.15
C THR A 423 1.83 -3.55 21.62
N ALA A 424 0.72 -3.42 20.91
CA ALA A 424 -0.45 -2.69 21.39
C ALA A 424 -1.74 -3.43 21.07
N GLU A 425 -2.73 -3.39 21.97
CA GLU A 425 -4.09 -3.81 21.63
C GLU A 425 -4.65 -2.86 20.57
N PRO A 426 -4.97 -3.36 19.37
CA PRO A 426 -5.41 -2.50 18.28
C PRO A 426 -6.77 -1.90 18.60
N GLN A 427 -6.88 -0.57 18.50
CA GLN A 427 -8.15 0.10 18.69
C GLN A 427 -9.13 -0.26 17.56
N PRO A 428 -10.44 -0.34 17.84
CA PRO A 428 -11.41 -0.67 16.81
C PRO A 428 -11.57 0.48 15.81
N TYR A 429 -11.71 0.15 14.52
CA TYR A 429 -12.32 1.09 13.58
C TYR A 429 -13.81 1.13 13.84
N VAL A 430 -14.36 2.33 14.00
CA VAL A 430 -15.78 2.55 14.26
C VAL A 430 -16.24 3.72 13.41
N THR A 431 -17.40 3.57 12.76
CA THR A 431 -18.07 4.63 12.01
C THR A 431 -19.03 5.42 12.92
N PRO A 432 -19.40 6.66 12.56
CA PRO A 432 -20.40 7.46 13.26
C PRO A 432 -21.67 6.66 13.56
N ASP A 433 -22.18 6.78 14.78
CA ASP A 433 -23.39 6.10 15.25
C ASP A 433 -24.55 7.06 15.51
N GLU A 434 -24.35 8.38 15.36
CA GLU A 434 -25.37 9.38 15.58
C GLU A 434 -26.54 9.17 14.61
N ALA A 435 -27.77 9.30 15.11
CA ALA A 435 -29.00 9.01 14.34
C ALA A 435 -29.15 9.86 13.06
N GLY A 436 -28.58 11.08 13.05
CA GLY A 436 -28.59 11.98 11.89
C GLY A 436 -27.45 11.74 10.89
N SER A 437 -26.51 10.85 11.19
CA SER A 437 -25.35 10.60 10.33
C SER A 437 -25.75 9.89 9.02
N SER A 438 -24.91 10.05 7.99
CA SER A 438 -25.06 9.34 6.71
C SER A 438 -24.96 7.81 6.83
N TRP A 439 -24.49 7.31 7.98
CA TRP A 439 -24.43 5.88 8.30
C TRP A 439 -25.79 5.34 8.78
N LYS A 440 -26.65 6.20 9.31
CA LYS A 440 -27.95 5.84 9.93
C LYS A 440 -29.16 6.36 9.16
N LYS A 441 -29.02 7.40 8.32
CA LYS A 441 -30.13 7.97 7.53
C LYS A 441 -29.73 8.21 6.06
N PRO A 442 -30.40 7.56 5.08
CA PRO A 442 -31.50 6.59 5.22
C PRO A 442 -31.12 5.31 5.95
N GLY A 443 -29.81 5.01 6.02
CA GLY A 443 -29.28 3.86 6.76
C GLY A 443 -29.23 2.56 5.95
N PRO A 444 -28.78 1.47 6.58
CA PRO A 444 -28.70 0.16 5.93
C PRO A 444 -30.09 -0.46 5.76
N ALA A 445 -30.21 -1.32 4.74
CA ALA A 445 -31.38 -2.15 4.49
C ALA A 445 -31.40 -3.44 5.32
N ALA A 446 -30.24 -3.98 5.71
CA ALA A 446 -30.13 -5.17 6.55
C ALA A 446 -28.83 -5.19 7.37
N GLY A 447 -28.86 -5.90 8.50
CA GLY A 447 -27.72 -6.11 9.41
C GLY A 447 -28.07 -5.80 10.87
N PRO A 448 -27.09 -5.88 11.80
CA PRO A 448 -25.69 -6.19 11.55
C PRO A 448 -25.45 -7.64 11.13
N PHE A 449 -24.36 -7.84 10.39
CA PHE A 449 -23.71 -9.13 10.13
C PHE A 449 -22.26 -9.07 10.62
N GLU A 450 -21.65 -10.24 10.83
CA GLU A 450 -20.26 -10.32 11.25
C GLU A 450 -19.45 -11.30 10.38
N ALA A 451 -18.18 -10.99 10.16
CA ALA A 451 -17.21 -11.90 9.57
C ALA A 451 -15.90 -11.84 10.37
N LYS A 452 -15.30 -13.01 10.62
CA LYS A 452 -13.98 -13.12 11.26
C LYS A 452 -12.92 -13.27 10.18
N LEU A 453 -12.08 -12.26 10.04
CA LEU A 453 -11.05 -12.19 9.02
C LEU A 453 -9.78 -12.96 9.42
N GLY A 454 -8.98 -13.34 8.44
CA GLY A 454 -7.70 -14.03 8.57
C GLY A 454 -6.62 -13.23 9.29
N ASP A 455 -6.81 -11.92 9.47
CA ASP A 455 -5.96 -11.07 10.31
C ASP A 455 -6.29 -11.15 11.82
N GLY A 456 -7.33 -11.91 12.19
CA GLY A 456 -7.79 -12.09 13.56
C GLY A 456 -8.77 -11.03 14.04
N SER A 457 -9.12 -10.06 13.20
CA SER A 457 -10.19 -9.09 13.48
C SER A 457 -11.57 -9.66 13.17
N VAL A 458 -12.59 -9.07 13.79
CA VAL A 458 -14.00 -9.26 13.44
C VAL A 458 -14.50 -7.95 12.86
N VAL A 459 -15.14 -8.04 11.70
CA VAL A 459 -15.84 -6.91 11.07
C VAL A 459 -17.33 -7.03 11.31
N THR A 460 -17.95 -5.93 11.74
CA THR A 460 -19.41 -5.77 11.72
C THR A 460 -19.77 -4.98 10.48
N TYR A 461 -20.70 -5.50 9.68
CA TYR A 461 -21.10 -4.90 8.41
C TYR A 461 -22.61 -4.94 8.20
N TYR A 462 -23.07 -4.08 7.30
CA TYR A 462 -24.48 -3.94 6.95
C TYR A 462 -24.63 -3.87 5.43
N TRP A 463 -25.81 -4.21 4.94
CA TRP A 463 -26.15 -4.06 3.53
C TRP A 463 -26.83 -2.73 3.30
N TYR A 464 -26.26 -1.91 2.44
CA TYR A 464 -26.85 -0.63 2.04
C TYR A 464 -27.41 -0.77 0.64
N ARG A 465 -28.58 -0.15 0.40
CA ARG A 465 -28.95 0.21 -0.97
C ARG A 465 -27.82 1.08 -1.53
N PHE A 466 -27.35 0.78 -2.73
CA PHE A 466 -26.12 1.38 -3.25
C PHE A 466 -26.15 2.91 -3.18
N ALA A 467 -27.25 3.56 -3.59
CA ALA A 467 -27.40 5.01 -3.58
C ALA A 467 -27.52 5.65 -2.17
N ASN A 468 -27.67 4.83 -1.13
CA ASN A 468 -27.77 5.25 0.26
C ASN A 468 -26.49 4.95 1.05
N GLN A 469 -25.44 4.45 0.40
CA GLN A 469 -24.17 4.25 1.08
C GLN A 469 -23.52 5.60 1.47
N PRO A 470 -22.76 5.66 2.58
CA PRO A 470 -22.21 6.92 3.09
C PRO A 470 -21.35 7.67 2.06
N ALA A 471 -20.53 6.97 1.28
CA ALA A 471 -19.70 7.59 0.25
C ALA A 471 -20.54 8.35 -0.79
N VAL A 472 -21.63 7.74 -1.26
CA VAL A 472 -22.53 8.32 -2.27
C VAL A 472 -23.35 9.48 -1.69
N LEU A 473 -23.78 9.37 -0.43
CA LEU A 473 -24.49 10.46 0.26
C LEU A 473 -23.63 11.72 0.47
N ASN A 474 -22.31 11.57 0.51
CA ASN A 474 -21.35 12.67 0.71
C ASN A 474 -20.60 13.05 -0.57
N ALA A 475 -21.06 12.61 -1.75
CA ALA A 475 -20.39 12.80 -3.04
C ALA A 475 -20.88 14.01 -3.84
N ASP A 476 -21.55 14.99 -3.22
CA ASP A 476 -22.15 16.14 -3.90
C ASP A 476 -23.10 15.72 -5.05
N LEU A 477 -23.92 14.67 -4.83
CA LEU A 477 -24.91 14.21 -5.80
C LEU A 477 -26.31 14.62 -5.36
N THR A 478 -27.11 15.11 -6.30
CA THR A 478 -28.55 15.30 -6.11
C THR A 478 -29.26 13.95 -5.96
N GLU A 479 -30.49 13.97 -5.46
CA GLU A 479 -31.31 12.77 -5.36
C GLU A 479 -31.50 12.07 -6.71
N ALA A 480 -31.81 12.83 -7.77
CA ALA A 480 -31.97 12.28 -9.12
C ALA A 480 -30.70 11.62 -9.66
N GLU A 481 -29.52 12.20 -9.38
CA GLU A 481 -28.23 11.63 -9.78
C GLU A 481 -27.91 10.35 -9.01
N ARG A 482 -28.24 10.29 -7.71
CA ARG A 482 -28.11 9.08 -6.90
C ARG A 482 -29.02 7.96 -7.41
N GLU A 483 -30.25 8.29 -7.80
CA GLU A 483 -31.18 7.32 -8.40
C GLU A 483 -30.73 6.83 -9.78
N ALA A 484 -30.14 7.70 -10.60
CA ALA A 484 -29.53 7.28 -11.86
C ALA A 484 -28.32 6.35 -11.64
N LEU A 485 -27.49 6.67 -10.64
CA LEU A 485 -26.36 5.83 -10.23
C LEU A 485 -26.83 4.47 -9.71
N GLN A 486 -27.90 4.42 -8.90
CA GLN A 486 -28.51 3.16 -8.47
C GLN A 486 -28.86 2.27 -9.66
N LYS A 487 -29.59 2.79 -10.66
CA LYS A 487 -30.01 2.01 -11.84
C LYS A 487 -28.81 1.47 -12.62
N ARG A 488 -27.74 2.26 -12.77
CA ARG A 488 -26.50 1.81 -13.41
C ARG A 488 -25.86 0.66 -12.63
N VAL A 489 -25.84 0.74 -11.31
CA VAL A 489 -25.30 -0.33 -10.46
C VAL A 489 -26.17 -1.59 -10.52
N GLU A 490 -27.49 -1.47 -10.58
CA GLU A 490 -28.38 -2.62 -10.75
C GLU A 490 -28.11 -3.35 -12.07
N LEU A 491 -27.86 -2.60 -13.15
CA LEU A 491 -27.41 -3.17 -14.43
C LEU A 491 -26.08 -3.92 -14.28
N LEU A 492 -25.12 -3.35 -13.56
CA LEU A 492 -23.84 -4.01 -13.30
C LEU A 492 -24.02 -5.27 -12.45
N HIS A 493 -24.71 -5.22 -11.31
CA HIS A 493 -24.87 -6.38 -10.42
C HIS A 493 -25.59 -7.55 -11.10
N LYS A 494 -26.56 -7.24 -11.97
CA LYS A 494 -27.29 -8.26 -12.73
C LYS A 494 -26.41 -9.00 -13.74
N ASN A 495 -25.45 -8.31 -14.35
CA ASN A 495 -24.75 -8.81 -15.52
C ASN A 495 -23.27 -9.09 -15.28
N TRP A 496 -22.62 -8.43 -14.32
CA TRP A 496 -21.20 -8.53 -14.02
C TRP A 496 -21.02 -9.33 -12.74
N THR A 497 -21.08 -10.65 -12.86
CA THR A 497 -20.91 -11.58 -11.73
C THR A 497 -19.45 -11.96 -11.49
N LYS A 498 -19.10 -12.28 -10.23
CA LYS A 498 -17.74 -12.61 -9.76
C LYS A 498 -17.05 -13.79 -10.47
N ASP A 499 -17.79 -14.59 -11.24
CA ASP A 499 -17.32 -15.80 -11.93
C ASP A 499 -17.00 -15.55 -13.42
N ARG A 500 -17.04 -14.28 -13.86
CA ARG A 500 -16.66 -13.86 -15.22
C ARG A 500 -15.19 -13.47 -15.34
N GLU A 501 -14.72 -13.35 -16.57
CA GLU A 501 -13.40 -12.76 -16.87
C GLU A 501 -13.53 -11.26 -17.15
N TYR A 502 -12.64 -10.47 -16.55
CA TYR A 502 -12.61 -9.01 -16.67
C TYR A 502 -11.23 -8.56 -17.16
N LEU A 503 -10.23 -8.60 -16.28
CA LEU A 503 -8.83 -8.39 -16.65
C LEU A 503 -8.33 -9.62 -17.42
N PRO A 504 -7.56 -9.46 -18.50
CA PRO A 504 -6.91 -10.58 -19.17
C PRO A 504 -6.07 -11.40 -18.16
N PRO A 505 -6.22 -12.73 -18.09
CA PRO A 505 -5.53 -13.56 -17.09
C PRO A 505 -4.00 -13.50 -17.25
N PRO A 506 -3.23 -13.79 -16.19
CA PRO A 506 -1.78 -13.88 -16.31
C PRO A 506 -1.39 -15.11 -17.12
N THR A 507 -0.26 -15.04 -17.82
CA THR A 507 0.28 -16.17 -18.61
C THR A 507 1.37 -16.95 -17.86
N VAL A 508 1.73 -16.50 -16.65
CA VAL A 508 2.72 -17.14 -15.78
C VAL A 508 2.24 -17.07 -14.33
N GLY A 509 2.83 -17.92 -13.48
CA GLY A 509 2.55 -17.92 -12.05
C GLY A 509 1.13 -18.40 -11.70
N LYS A 510 0.89 -18.52 -10.39
CA LYS A 510 -0.45 -18.76 -9.84
C LYS A 510 -1.04 -17.44 -9.38
N VAL A 511 -2.36 -17.31 -9.41
CA VAL A 511 -3.05 -16.12 -8.86
C VAL A 511 -3.28 -16.27 -7.36
N ALA A 512 -3.15 -15.17 -6.62
CA ALA A 512 -3.41 -15.12 -5.19
C ALA A 512 -4.92 -15.18 -4.91
N ASP A 513 -5.30 -15.69 -3.74
CA ASP A 513 -6.67 -15.65 -3.24
C ASP A 513 -6.86 -14.43 -2.32
N LEU A 514 -8.04 -13.82 -2.37
CA LEU A 514 -8.51 -13.00 -1.25
C LEU A 514 -8.72 -13.87 -0.03
N ASP A 515 -8.69 -13.27 1.16
CA ASP A 515 -9.18 -13.93 2.37
C ASP A 515 -10.61 -14.43 2.13
N PRO A 516 -10.90 -15.74 2.23
CA PRO A 516 -12.24 -16.26 2.01
C PRO A 516 -13.30 -15.61 2.91
N ALA A 517 -12.93 -15.14 4.11
CA ALA A 517 -13.83 -14.43 5.01
C ALA A 517 -14.20 -13.01 4.52
N ALA A 518 -13.45 -12.46 3.58
CA ALA A 518 -13.78 -11.21 2.89
C ALA A 518 -14.77 -11.43 1.73
N LEU A 519 -15.13 -12.66 1.39
CA LEU A 519 -16.13 -12.97 0.37
C LEU A 519 -17.48 -13.28 1.04
N VAL A 520 -18.51 -12.52 0.68
CA VAL A 520 -19.85 -12.63 1.26
C VAL A 520 -20.88 -12.99 0.21
N THR A 521 -21.96 -13.65 0.65
CA THR A 521 -23.13 -13.90 -0.19
C THR A 521 -24.19 -12.85 0.11
N PRO A 522 -24.73 -12.14 -0.91
CA PRO A 522 -25.85 -11.25 -0.71
C PRO A 522 -27.06 -11.95 -0.10
N PRO A 523 -27.71 -11.38 0.93
CA PRO A 523 -28.98 -11.87 1.42
C PRO A 523 -30.03 -11.89 0.31
N LYS A 524 -31.00 -12.80 0.45
CA LYS A 524 -32.11 -12.91 -0.51
C LYS A 524 -32.80 -11.56 -0.70
N GLY A 525 -32.92 -11.12 -1.95
CA GLY A 525 -33.52 -9.84 -2.34
C GLY A 525 -32.55 -8.65 -2.35
N LEU A 526 -31.29 -8.84 -1.94
CA LEU A 526 -30.25 -7.82 -1.92
C LEU A 526 -29.11 -8.12 -2.92
N GLU A 527 -29.31 -9.06 -3.85
CA GLU A 527 -28.32 -9.46 -4.84
C GLU A 527 -28.00 -8.33 -5.84
N ILE A 528 -28.98 -7.46 -6.12
CA ILE A 528 -28.91 -6.42 -7.15
C ILE A 528 -29.13 -5.06 -6.50
N GLY A 529 -28.20 -4.12 -6.71
CA GLY A 529 -28.35 -2.75 -6.22
C GLY A 529 -28.06 -2.52 -4.74
N TYR A 530 -27.51 -3.52 -4.03
CA TYR A 530 -27.08 -3.40 -2.64
C TYR A 530 -25.63 -3.83 -2.47
N VAL A 531 -24.95 -3.26 -1.48
CA VAL A 531 -23.53 -3.53 -1.20
C VAL A 531 -23.27 -3.71 0.29
N PRO A 532 -22.33 -4.59 0.67
CA PRO A 532 -21.91 -4.74 2.06
C PRO A 532 -20.91 -3.65 2.47
N ILE A 533 -21.12 -3.01 3.61
CA ILE A 533 -20.24 -1.96 4.13
C ILE A 533 -19.88 -2.24 5.57
N VAL A 534 -18.57 -2.28 5.86
CA VAL A 534 -18.04 -2.45 7.21
C VAL A 534 -18.23 -1.16 7.99
N THR A 535 -18.88 -1.26 9.16
CA THR A 535 -19.09 -0.14 10.09
C THR A 535 -18.23 -0.25 11.35
N ARG A 536 -17.73 -1.45 11.64
CA ARG A 536 -16.79 -1.69 12.74
C ARG A 536 -15.78 -2.77 12.34
N GLN A 537 -14.53 -2.61 12.77
CA GLN A 537 -13.50 -3.65 12.73
C GLN A 537 -12.73 -3.63 14.05
N ALA A 538 -12.75 -4.74 14.78
CA ALA A 538 -12.16 -4.85 16.12
C ALA A 538 -11.44 -6.19 16.32
N LYS A 539 -10.70 -6.34 17.42
CA LYS A 539 -10.10 -7.63 17.77
C LYS A 539 -11.21 -8.64 18.10
N ALA A 540 -11.04 -9.90 17.71
CA ALA A 540 -12.01 -10.94 18.08
C ALA A 540 -12.21 -11.00 19.61
N GLY A 541 -13.47 -11.00 20.06
CA GLY A 541 -13.83 -11.01 21.49
C GLY A 541 -13.94 -9.63 22.15
N GLU A 542 -13.59 -8.56 21.45
CA GLU A 542 -13.78 -7.17 21.89
C GLU A 542 -15.23 -6.73 21.60
N LYS A 543 -16.07 -6.74 22.64
CA LYS A 543 -17.48 -6.31 22.57
C LYS A 543 -17.61 -4.83 22.28
#